data_AF-M1D331-F1
#
_entry.id   AF-M1D331-F1
#
_cell.length_a   1.000
_cell.length_b   1.000
_cell.length_c   1.000
_cell.angle_alpha   90.00
_cell.angle_beta   90.00
_cell.angle_gamma   90.00
#
_symmetry.space_group_name_H-M   'P 1'
#
loop_
_entity.id
_entity.type
_entity.pdbx_description
1 polymer ?
#
loop_
_entity_poly.entity_id
_entity_poly.type
_entity_poly.pdbx_seq_one_letter_code
_entity_poly.pdbx_strand_id
1 'polypeptide(L)'
;MVECFFWAVGVYFEPQYSQARVMLAKCIAMISVIDDTYDSYGTLDELIIFTEAVDRWDISEVDRLPNYMKPIYTSLLDLFNEYEIKIELEQDRFNGVHYVKEAMKEIVKSYYIEAEMVS
;
A
#
# COMPACT_ATOMS: atom_id res chain seq x y z
N MET A 1 5.27 -5.88 -12.09
CA MET A 1 4.76 -4.80 -13.00
C MET A 1 3.84 -5.35 -14.10
N VAL A 2 4.30 -6.24 -15.00
CA VAL A 2 3.41 -6.82 -16.04
C VAL A 2 2.25 -7.59 -15.43
N GLU A 3 2.54 -8.42 -14.42
CA GLU A 3 1.53 -9.16 -13.68
C GLU A 3 0.54 -8.22 -12.98
N CYS A 4 0.97 -7.33 -12.10
CA CYS A 4 0.09 -6.37 -11.40
C CYS A 4 -0.84 -5.60 -12.37
N PHE A 5 -0.33 -5.22 -13.55
CA PHE A 5 -1.13 -4.57 -14.58
C PHE A 5 -2.13 -5.53 -15.24
N PHE A 6 -1.75 -6.78 -15.48
CA PHE A 6 -2.66 -7.82 -15.97
C PHE A 6 -3.83 -8.06 -14.98
N TRP A 7 -3.54 -8.15 -13.68
CA TRP A 7 -4.57 -8.23 -12.64
C TRP A 7 -5.49 -7.00 -12.66
N ALA A 8 -4.94 -5.80 -12.79
CA ALA A 8 -5.73 -4.56 -12.89
C ALA A 8 -6.62 -4.50 -14.14
N VAL A 9 -6.14 -4.96 -15.29
CA VAL A 9 -6.93 -5.09 -16.53
C VAL A 9 -8.07 -6.11 -16.35
N GLY A 10 -7.84 -7.18 -15.61
CA GLY A 10 -8.88 -8.16 -15.27
C GLY A 10 -10.05 -7.56 -14.49
N VAL A 11 -9.80 -6.54 -13.66
CA VAL A 11 -10.86 -5.82 -12.90
C VAL A 11 -11.60 -4.83 -13.78
N TYR A 12 -10.88 -4.02 -14.56
CA TYR A 12 -11.45 -3.02 -15.46
C TYR A 12 -10.78 -3.07 -16.83
N PHE A 13 -11.41 -3.68 -17.83
CA PHE A 13 -10.80 -3.81 -19.16
C PHE A 13 -11.14 -2.64 -20.08
N GLU A 14 -12.21 -1.90 -19.80
CA GLU A 14 -12.75 -0.91 -20.72
C GLU A 14 -11.86 0.35 -20.81
N PRO A 15 -11.73 1.00 -21.99
CA PRO A 15 -10.80 2.11 -22.20
C PRO A 15 -10.97 3.28 -21.23
N GLN A 16 -12.21 3.59 -20.83
CA GLN A 16 -12.54 4.69 -19.93
C GLN A 16 -11.90 4.55 -18.53
N TYR A 17 -11.54 3.34 -18.11
CA TYR A 17 -10.93 3.09 -16.80
C TYR A 17 -9.40 3.05 -16.83
N SER A 18 -8.78 3.65 -17.85
CA SER A 18 -7.32 3.64 -17.99
C SER A 18 -6.58 4.20 -16.77
N GLN A 19 -7.08 5.29 -16.18
CA GLN A 19 -6.47 5.87 -14.99
C GLN A 19 -6.61 4.95 -13.77
N ALA A 20 -7.81 4.41 -13.55
CA ALA A 20 -8.10 3.47 -12.48
C ALA A 20 -7.22 2.21 -12.55
N ARG A 21 -6.96 1.67 -13.75
CA ARG A 21 -6.02 0.56 -13.95
C ARG A 21 -4.59 0.88 -13.51
N VAL A 22 -4.09 2.07 -13.86
CA VAL A 22 -2.73 2.47 -13.48
C VAL A 22 -2.61 2.61 -11.97
N MET A 23 -3.61 3.22 -11.32
CA MET A 23 -3.67 3.28 -9.84
C MET A 23 -3.73 1.88 -9.24
N LEU A 24 -4.67 1.05 -9.68
CA LEU A 24 -4.81 -0.31 -9.13
C LEU A 24 -3.52 -1.13 -9.29
N ALA A 25 -2.85 -1.05 -10.45
CA ALA A 25 -1.59 -1.74 -10.66
C ALA A 25 -0.47 -1.26 -9.72
N LYS A 26 -0.37 0.05 -9.45
CA LYS A 26 0.58 0.60 -8.47
C LYS A 26 0.26 0.12 -7.05
N CYS A 27 -1.02 0.08 -6.67
CA CYS A 27 -1.44 -0.46 -5.38
C CYS A 27 -1.08 -1.94 -5.22
N ILE A 28 -1.40 -2.76 -6.22
CA ILE A 28 -1.08 -4.20 -6.19
C ILE A 28 0.43 -4.39 -6.06
N ALA A 29 1.23 -3.62 -6.82
CA ALA A 29 2.69 -3.68 -6.70
C ALA A 29 3.18 -3.28 -5.30
N MET A 30 2.58 -2.26 -4.67
CA MET A 30 2.92 -1.86 -3.31
C MET A 30 2.58 -2.95 -2.30
N ILE A 31 1.40 -3.56 -2.42
CA ILE A 31 0.97 -4.68 -1.57
C ILE A 31 1.97 -5.83 -1.68
N SER A 32 2.36 -6.22 -2.89
CA SER A 32 3.35 -7.29 -3.10
C SER A 32 4.72 -6.99 -2.48
N VAL A 33 5.18 -5.73 -2.54
CA VAL A 33 6.46 -5.35 -1.91
C VAL A 33 6.38 -5.45 -0.38
N ILE A 34 5.25 -5.05 0.20
CA ILE A 34 5.03 -5.17 1.65
C ILE A 34 4.96 -6.65 2.03
N ASP A 35 4.17 -7.45 1.33
CA ASP A 35 4.04 -8.91 1.49
C ASP A 35 5.42 -9.60 1.51
N ASP A 36 6.24 -9.39 0.48
CA ASP A 36 7.61 -9.91 0.40
C ASP A 36 8.46 -9.51 1.62
N THR A 37 8.26 -8.28 2.13
CA THR A 37 8.99 -7.77 3.31
C THR A 37 8.59 -8.53 4.57
N TYR A 38 7.30 -8.84 4.75
CA TYR A 38 6.80 -9.60 5.89
C TYR A 38 7.19 -11.08 5.83
N ASP A 39 7.21 -11.67 4.63
CA ASP A 39 7.45 -13.11 4.45
C ASP A 39 8.94 -13.50 4.45
N SER A 40 9.84 -12.62 3.99
CA SER A 40 11.22 -13.00 3.66
C SER A 40 12.32 -12.16 4.29
N TYR A 41 12.05 -10.90 4.66
CA TYR A 41 13.13 -9.95 5.00
C TYR A 41 13.04 -9.36 6.41
N GLY A 42 11.84 -9.13 6.93
CA GLY A 42 11.65 -8.51 8.24
C GLY A 42 11.76 -9.50 9.40
N THR A 43 12.31 -9.04 10.51
CA THR A 43 12.15 -9.72 11.81
C THR A 43 10.86 -9.27 12.49
N LEU A 44 10.25 -10.10 13.35
CA LEU A 44 9.00 -9.73 14.04
C LEU A 44 9.09 -8.37 14.76
N ASP A 45 10.23 -8.09 15.41
CA ASP A 45 10.48 -6.82 16.11
C ASP A 45 10.50 -5.61 15.15
N GLU A 46 10.96 -5.79 13.91
CA GLU A 46 10.92 -4.73 12.89
C GLU A 46 9.52 -4.62 12.25
N LEU A 47 8.86 -5.75 12.02
CA LEU A 47 7.54 -5.83 11.39
C LEU A 47 6.44 -5.22 12.26
N ILE A 48 6.51 -5.34 13.58
CA ILE A 48 5.54 -4.67 14.46
C ILE A 48 5.68 -3.14 14.38
N ILE A 49 6.92 -2.62 14.32
CA ILE A 49 7.16 -1.18 14.18
C ILE A 49 6.64 -0.67 12.83
N PHE A 50 6.85 -1.44 11.75
CA PHE A 50 6.29 -1.10 10.45
C PHE A 50 4.76 -1.11 10.45
N THR A 51 4.14 -2.13 11.05
CA THR A 51 2.68 -2.24 11.19
C THR A 51 2.10 -1.03 11.93
N GLU A 52 2.72 -0.63 13.05
CA GLU A 52 2.31 0.56 13.81
C GLU A 52 2.44 1.86 13.00
N ALA A 53 3.53 1.99 12.22
CA ALA A 53 3.74 3.16 11.36
C ALA A 53 2.65 3.24 10.28
N VAL A 54 2.27 2.12 9.67
CA VAL A 54 1.16 2.05 8.70
C VAL A 54 -0.17 2.37 9.35
N ASP A 55 -0.46 1.86 10.55
CA ASP A 55 -1.72 2.16 11.24
C ASP A 55 -1.87 3.66 11.56
N ARG A 56 -0.77 4.31 11.99
CA ARG A 56 -0.71 5.77 12.24
C ARG A 56 -0.79 6.60 10.98
N TRP A 57 -0.19 6.13 9.88
CA TRP A 57 -0.21 6.77 8.56
C TRP A 57 0.35 8.21 8.58
N ASP A 58 1.52 8.42 9.19
CA ASP A 58 2.15 9.74 9.36
C ASP A 58 3.63 9.68 8.93
N ILE A 59 4.05 10.64 8.10
CA ILE A 59 5.43 10.71 7.58
C ILE A 59 6.49 10.82 8.69
N SER A 60 6.13 11.34 9.86
CA SER A 60 7.02 11.41 11.02
C SER A 60 7.41 10.03 11.57
N GLU A 61 6.66 8.98 11.24
CA GLU A 61 6.97 7.60 11.64
C GLU A 61 8.16 7.02 10.86
N VAL A 62 8.55 7.61 9.71
CA VAL A 62 9.67 7.13 8.86
C VAL A 62 10.96 6.94 9.66
N ASP A 63 11.25 7.85 10.59
CA ASP A 63 12.52 7.82 11.33
C ASP A 63 12.63 6.65 12.32
N ARG A 64 11.50 6.07 12.73
CA ARG A 64 11.45 4.89 13.59
C ARG A 64 11.77 3.60 12.83
N LEU A 65 11.66 3.60 11.51
CA LEU A 65 11.78 2.40 10.68
C LEU A 65 13.24 2.04 10.38
N PRO A 66 13.55 0.75 10.21
CA PRO A 66 14.82 0.30 9.63
C PRO A 66 15.06 0.94 8.26
N ASN A 67 16.34 1.23 7.94
CA ASN A 67 16.70 1.96 6.72
C ASN A 67 16.16 1.35 5.42
N TYR A 68 16.01 0.03 5.35
CA TYR A 68 15.50 -0.66 4.17
C TYR A 68 13.97 -0.57 4.03
N MET A 69 13.23 -0.36 5.12
CA MET A 69 11.77 -0.20 5.14
C MET A 69 11.33 1.25 4.91
N LYS A 70 12.17 2.23 5.25
CA LYS A 70 11.90 3.67 5.00
C LYS A 70 11.45 3.98 3.57
N PRO A 71 12.12 3.51 2.49
CA PRO A 71 11.67 3.78 1.13
C PRO A 71 10.32 3.12 0.81
N ILE A 72 10.02 1.95 1.39
CA ILE A 72 8.73 1.26 1.20
C ILE A 72 7.61 2.10 1.81
N TYR A 73 7.76 2.50 3.07
CA TYR A 73 6.76 3.31 3.77
C TYR A 73 6.57 4.69 3.13
N THR A 74 7.65 5.37 2.75
CA THR A 74 7.58 6.66 2.08
C THR A 74 6.85 6.54 0.74
N SER A 75 7.18 5.51 -0.05
CA SER A 75 6.52 5.27 -1.34
C SER A 75 5.03 4.93 -1.18
N LEU A 76 4.65 4.22 -0.10
CA LEU A 76 3.25 3.97 0.23
C LEU A 76 2.50 5.29 0.50
N LEU A 77 3.05 6.17 1.33
CA LEU A 77 2.43 7.47 1.62
C LEU A 77 2.33 8.34 0.37
N ASP A 78 3.39 8.42 -0.42
CA ASP A 78 3.44 9.19 -1.67
C ASP A 78 2.40 8.68 -2.69
N LEU A 79 2.22 7.35 -2.79
CA LEU A 79 1.24 6.75 -3.68
C LEU A 79 -0.19 7.20 -3.33
N PHE A 80 -0.55 7.19 -2.05
CA PHE A 80 -1.87 7.60 -1.61
C PHE A 80 -2.07 9.11 -1.73
N ASN A 81 -1.05 9.92 -1.47
CA ASN A 81 -1.08 11.36 -1.72
C ASN A 81 -1.30 11.66 -3.21
N GLU A 82 -0.66 10.92 -4.13
CA GLU A 82 -0.91 11.04 -5.58
C GLU A 82 -2.38 10.78 -5.91
N TYR A 83 -3.04 9.84 -5.21
CA TYR A 83 -4.44 9.52 -5.46
C TYR A 83 -5.38 10.58 -4.92
N GLU A 84 -5.13 11.09 -3.70
CA GLU A 84 -5.91 12.17 -3.11
C GLU A 84 -5.91 13.39 -4.04
N ILE A 85 -4.73 13.81 -4.51
CA ILE A 85 -4.59 14.93 -5.46
C ILE A 85 -5.36 14.68 -6.75
N LYS A 86 -5.29 13.46 -7.32
CA LYS A 86 -5.98 13.14 -8.57
C LYS A 86 -7.50 13.17 -8.43
N ILE A 87 -8.04 12.62 -7.34
CA ILE A 87 -9.48 12.65 -7.07
C ILE A 87 -9.98 14.09 -6.87
N GLU A 88 -9.23 14.92 -6.14
CA GLU A 88 -9.55 16.33 -5.96
C GLU A 88 -9.61 17.09 -7.29
N LEU A 89 -8.66 16.84 -8.19
CA LEU A 89 -8.62 17.45 -9.52
C LEU A 89 -9.80 17.02 -10.41
N GLU A 90 -10.29 15.79 -10.25
CA GLU A 90 -11.43 15.26 -11.01
C GLU A 90 -12.79 15.70 -10.44
N GLN A 91 -12.80 16.50 -9.37
CA GLN A 91 -14.00 16.95 -8.64
C GLN A 91 -14.89 15.79 -8.15
N ASP A 92 -14.33 14.60 -8.03
CA ASP A 92 -15.07 13.45 -7.53
C ASP A 92 -15.23 13.58 -6.03
N ARG A 93 -16.50 13.65 -5.58
CA ARG A 93 -16.86 13.83 -4.16
C ARG A 93 -16.80 12.52 -3.39
N PHE A 94 -16.50 11.41 -4.07
CA PHE A 94 -16.38 10.12 -3.42
C PHE A 94 -15.05 10.02 -2.69
N ASN A 95 -15.09 9.93 -1.35
CA ASN A 95 -13.90 9.73 -0.52
C ASN A 95 -13.40 8.27 -0.58
N GLY A 96 -13.22 7.74 -1.80
CA GLY A 96 -12.79 6.37 -2.03
C GLY A 96 -11.41 6.09 -1.45
N VAL A 97 -10.53 7.09 -1.44
CA VAL A 97 -9.16 6.94 -0.92
C VAL A 97 -9.14 6.64 0.57
N HIS A 98 -10.05 7.22 1.36
CA HIS A 98 -10.18 6.86 2.77
C HIS A 98 -10.45 5.36 2.95
N TYR A 99 -11.38 4.78 2.20
CA TYR A 99 -11.68 3.36 2.30
C TYR A 99 -10.51 2.49 1.83
N VAL A 100 -9.82 2.88 0.76
CA VAL A 100 -8.63 2.14 0.28
C VAL A 100 -7.49 2.23 1.30
N LYS A 101 -7.34 3.36 2.00
CA LYS A 101 -6.33 3.57 3.06
C LYS A 101 -6.59 2.64 4.25
N GLU A 102 -7.84 2.59 4.71
CA GLU A 102 -8.22 1.68 5.80
C GLU A 102 -8.07 0.21 5.37
N ALA A 103 -8.43 -0.15 4.14
CA ALA A 103 -8.19 -1.50 3.61
C ALA A 103 -6.70 -1.87 3.57
N MET A 104 -5.82 -0.93 3.19
CA MET A 104 -4.37 -1.14 3.24
C MET A 104 -3.88 -1.39 4.66
N LYS A 105 -4.35 -0.62 5.65
CA LYS A 105 -3.99 -0.84 7.06
C LYS A 105 -4.37 -2.23 7.53
N GLU A 106 -5.57 -2.68 7.19
CA GLU A 106 -6.05 -4.03 7.56
C GLU A 106 -5.26 -5.14 6.86
N ILE A 107 -4.83 -4.95 5.61
CA ILE A 107 -3.93 -5.88 4.91
C ILE A 107 -2.59 -5.99 5.65
N VAL A 108 -1.95 -4.85 5.96
CA VAL A 108 -0.65 -4.86 6.67
C VAL A 108 -0.76 -5.49 8.06
N LYS A 109 -1.84 -5.24 8.80
CA LYS A 109 -2.10 -5.93 10.08
C LYS A 109 -2.26 -7.44 9.90
N SER A 110 -2.92 -7.87 8.82
CA SER A 110 -3.09 -9.30 8.53
C SER A 110 -1.76 -9.97 8.21
N TYR A 111 -0.86 -9.31 7.47
CA TYR A 111 0.50 -9.81 7.22
C TYR A 111 1.32 -9.94 8.49
N TYR A 112 1.18 -9.00 9.44
CA TYR A 112 1.83 -9.15 10.74
C TYR A 112 1.35 -10.39 11.50
N ILE A 113 0.04 -10.61 11.54
CA ILE A 113 -0.56 -11.78 12.19
C ILE A 113 -0.08 -13.08 11.52
N GLU A 114 -0.02 -13.10 10.19
CA GLU A 114 0.49 -14.24 9.43
C GLU A 114 1.96 -14.52 9.75
N ALA A 115 2.82 -13.49 9.73
CA ALA A 115 4.22 -13.60 10.09
C ALA A 115 4.41 -14.13 11.53
N GLU A 116 3.59 -13.70 12.48
CA GLU A 116 3.59 -14.24 13.86
C GLU A 116 3.17 -15.72 13.93
N MET A 117 2.30 -16.19 13.03
CA MET A 117 1.86 -17.59 13.00
C MET A 117 2.90 -18.53 12.41
N VAL A 118 3.74 -18.04 11.49
CA VAL A 118 4.72 -18.88 10.76
C VAL A 118 6.15 -18.79 11.29
N SER A 119 6.42 -17.86 12.22
CA SER A 119 7.71 -17.67 12.90
C SER A 119 7.88 -18.61 14.11
#